data_AF-A0A354HHE2-F1
#
_entry.id   AF-A0A354HHE2-F1
#
_cell.length_a   1.000
_cell.length_b   1.000
_cell.length_c   1.000
_cell.angle_alpha   90.00
_cell.angle_beta   90.00
_cell.angle_gamma   90.00
#
_symmetry.space_group_name_H-M   'P 1'
#
loop_
_entity.id
_entity.type
_entity.pdbx_description
1 polymer ?
#
loop_
_entity_poly.entity_id
_entity_poly.type
_entity_poly.pdbx_seq_one_letter_code
_entity_poly.pdbx_strand_id
1 'polypeptide(L)'
;MTAIMKRELSAYFKSPIGYVFIAVSFLFSGFFFWYFALSVGSTDISYVFLGMFYVYMIFVPVLTMRLMADENKQRTDQLLLTSPVGLMRLVAGKFLSAYIVFMLGDIVLLIYGVVMSFFAAVNWAIIFGNFVALALIGAIFVSAGLFVSTLTESQMVAAIGSIAVNVALALINVVATVV
;
A
#
# COMPACT_ATOMS: atom_id res chain seq x y z
N MET A 1 -5.79 -4.16 21.09
CA MET A 1 -5.34 -4.09 19.69
C MET A 1 -6.23 -3.14 18.89
N THR A 2 -7.55 -3.33 18.89
CA THR A 2 -8.53 -2.49 18.17
C THR A 2 -8.48 -1.00 18.52
N ALA A 3 -8.22 -0.63 19.77
CA ALA A 3 -8.14 0.77 20.19
C ALA A 3 -6.97 1.54 19.52
N ILE A 4 -5.80 0.91 19.40
CA ILE A 4 -4.62 1.50 18.75
C ILE A 4 -4.89 1.61 17.25
N MET A 5 -5.38 0.53 16.63
CA MET A 5 -5.74 0.54 15.21
C MET A 5 -6.76 1.63 14.87
N LYS A 6 -7.81 1.79 15.69
CA LYS A 6 -8.83 2.83 15.47
C LYS A 6 -8.25 4.24 15.62
N ARG A 7 -7.32 4.45 16.54
CA ARG A 7 -6.60 5.71 16.73
C ARG A 7 -5.74 6.04 15.51
N GLU A 8 -4.91 5.11 15.07
CA GLU A 8 -4.00 5.29 13.93
C GLU A 8 -4.78 5.45 12.62
N LEU A 9 -5.80 4.63 12.39
CA LEU A 9 -6.69 4.78 11.24
C LEU A 9 -7.39 6.15 11.25
N SER A 10 -7.87 6.60 12.41
CA SER A 10 -8.44 7.94 12.54
C SER A 10 -7.41 9.04 12.28
N ALA A 11 -6.14 8.84 12.63
CA ALA A 11 -5.08 9.79 12.33
C ALA A 11 -4.85 9.92 10.81
N TYR A 12 -4.92 8.81 10.06
CA TYR A 12 -4.85 8.83 8.59
C TYR A 12 -5.99 9.61 7.93
N PHE A 13 -7.20 9.55 8.47
CA PHE A 13 -8.38 10.27 7.96
C PHE A 13 -8.56 11.67 8.55
N LYS A 14 -7.84 12.02 9.61
CA LYS A 14 -7.75 13.41 10.13
C LYS A 14 -6.64 14.19 9.43
N SER A 15 -5.60 13.50 8.95
CA SER A 15 -4.55 14.06 8.12
C SER A 15 -4.94 14.00 6.64
N PRO A 16 -4.51 14.95 5.78
CA PRO A 16 -4.77 14.88 4.35
C PRO A 16 -4.08 13.67 3.65
N ILE A 17 -3.11 13.02 4.31
CA ILE A 17 -2.29 11.98 3.68
C ILE A 17 -3.11 10.75 3.25
N GLY A 18 -4.05 10.28 4.08
CA GLY A 18 -4.87 9.12 3.73
C GLY A 18 -5.72 9.39 2.48
N TYR A 19 -6.33 10.58 2.41
CA TYR A 19 -7.11 10.99 1.24
C TYR A 19 -6.26 11.16 -0.01
N VAL A 20 -5.07 11.76 0.12
CA VAL A 20 -4.14 11.94 -1.00
C VAL A 20 -3.72 10.58 -1.54
N PHE A 21 -3.39 9.62 -0.68
CA PHE A 21 -3.03 8.27 -1.12
C PHE A 21 -4.16 7.58 -1.89
N ILE A 22 -5.39 7.62 -1.37
CA ILE A 22 -6.55 7.02 -2.04
C ILE A 22 -6.83 7.73 -3.37
N ALA A 23 -6.79 9.07 -3.39
CA ALA A 23 -7.01 9.85 -4.60
C ALA A 23 -5.98 9.54 -5.70
N VAL A 24 -4.70 9.44 -5.33
CA VAL A 24 -3.63 9.06 -6.27
C VAL A 24 -3.83 7.64 -6.77
N SER A 25 -4.15 6.69 -5.89
CA SER A 25 -4.42 5.29 -6.26
C SER A 25 -5.57 5.23 -7.29
N PHE A 26 -6.65 5.98 -7.05
CA PHE A 26 -7.79 6.03 -7.95
C PHE A 26 -7.44 6.70 -9.28
N LEU A 27 -6.69 7.80 -9.26
CA LEU A 27 -6.27 8.52 -10.46
C LEU A 27 -5.41 7.63 -11.38
N PHE A 28 -4.36 7.03 -10.85
CA PHE A 28 -3.50 6.15 -11.65
C PHE A 28 -4.24 4.88 -12.09
N SER A 29 -5.10 4.31 -11.24
CA SER A 29 -5.86 3.11 -11.59
C SER A 29 -6.85 3.37 -12.72
N GLY A 30 -7.54 4.51 -12.69
CA GLY A 30 -8.46 4.93 -13.74
C GLY A 30 -7.72 5.25 -15.04
N PHE A 31 -6.56 5.90 -14.95
CA PHE A 31 -5.71 6.16 -16.11
C PHE A 31 -5.23 4.86 -16.77
N PHE A 32 -4.72 3.90 -16.00
CA PHE A 32 -4.29 2.61 -16.54
C PHE A 32 -5.46 1.78 -17.07
N PHE A 33 -6.62 1.82 -16.40
CA PHE A 33 -7.81 1.15 -16.90
C PHE A 33 -8.25 1.70 -18.25
N TRP A 34 -8.29 3.03 -18.39
CA TRP A 34 -8.58 3.67 -19.67
C TRP A 34 -7.55 3.29 -20.76
N TYR A 35 -6.26 3.35 -20.43
CA TYR A 35 -5.20 3.09 -21.39
C TYR A 35 -5.11 1.61 -21.81
N PHE A 36 -5.08 0.68 -20.86
CA PHE A 36 -4.82 -0.74 -21.16
C PHE A 36 -6.08 -1.56 -21.49
N ALA A 37 -7.24 -1.22 -20.92
CA ALA A 37 -8.48 -1.96 -21.17
C ALA A 37 -9.36 -1.24 -22.19
N LEU A 38 -9.71 0.02 -21.92
CA LEU A 38 -10.74 0.73 -22.70
C LEU A 38 -10.26 1.15 -24.09
N SER A 39 -9.03 1.66 -24.21
CA SER A 39 -8.51 2.16 -25.51
C SER A 39 -8.20 1.03 -26.50
N VAL A 40 -7.81 -0.14 -25.99
CA VAL A 40 -7.48 -1.34 -26.77
C VAL A 40 -8.72 -2.19 -27.04
N GLY A 41 -9.79 -2.03 -26.24
CA GLY A 41 -10.98 -2.88 -26.31
C GLY A 41 -10.74 -4.29 -25.74
N SER A 42 -9.80 -4.42 -24.80
CA SER A 42 -9.46 -5.71 -24.17
C SER A 42 -10.16 -5.86 -22.83
N THR A 43 -10.57 -7.10 -22.52
CA THR A 43 -11.09 -7.49 -21.20
C THR A 43 -9.99 -7.90 -20.22
N ASP A 44 -8.74 -7.98 -20.68
CA ASP A 44 -7.60 -8.33 -19.84
C ASP A 44 -7.06 -7.09 -19.11
N ILE A 45 -7.29 -7.04 -17.80
CA ILE A 45 -6.81 -5.96 -16.92
C ILE A 45 -5.50 -6.30 -16.21
N SER A 46 -4.80 -7.38 -16.58
CA SER A 46 -3.52 -7.75 -15.97
C SER A 46 -2.48 -6.62 -16.02
N TYR A 47 -2.45 -5.87 -17.13
CA TYR A 47 -1.57 -4.69 -17.25
C TYR A 47 -1.96 -3.52 -16.35
N VAL A 48 -3.24 -3.41 -15.96
CA VAL A 48 -3.69 -2.42 -14.98
C VAL A 48 -3.13 -2.75 -13.60
N PHE A 49 -3.20 -4.02 -13.19
CA PHE A 49 -2.61 -4.51 -11.94
C PHE A 49 -1.08 -4.33 -11.93
N LEU A 50 -0.43 -4.61 -13.05
CA LEU A 50 1.02 -4.43 -13.20
C LEU A 50 1.42 -2.94 -13.12
N GLY A 51 0.63 -2.04 -13.72
CA GLY A 51 0.82 -0.59 -13.55
C GLY A 51 0.67 -0.16 -12.10
N MET A 52 -0.37 -0.66 -11.41
CA MET A 52 -0.60 -0.40 -9.98
C MET A 52 0.53 -0.91 -9.09
N PHE A 53 1.11 -2.07 -9.40
CA PHE A 53 2.27 -2.59 -8.69
C PHE A 53 3.42 -1.57 -8.63
N TYR A 54 3.78 -0.96 -9.76
CA TYR A 54 4.85 0.06 -9.81
C TYR A 54 4.46 1.36 -9.09
N VAL A 55 3.20 1.77 -9.17
CA VAL A 55 2.72 2.94 -8.44
C VAL A 55 2.82 2.70 -6.93
N TYR A 56 2.34 1.55 -6.45
CA TYR A 56 2.38 1.21 -5.03
C TYR A 56 3.78 0.98 -4.50
N MET A 57 4.71 0.48 -5.32
CA MET A 57 6.13 0.38 -4.96
C MET A 57 6.70 1.71 -4.46
N ILE A 58 6.28 2.83 -5.07
CA ILE A 58 6.74 4.19 -4.74
C ILE A 58 5.83 4.85 -3.70
N PHE A 59 4.51 4.71 -3.83
CA PHE A 59 3.54 5.43 -3.00
C PHE A 59 3.26 4.79 -1.63
N VAL A 60 3.38 3.47 -1.48
CA VAL A 60 3.18 2.80 -0.17
C VAL A 60 4.19 3.29 0.89
N PRO A 61 5.49 3.48 0.57
CA PRO A 61 6.44 4.16 1.45
C PRO A 61 5.98 5.51 2.02
N VAL A 62 5.27 6.30 1.21
CA VAL A 62 4.74 7.62 1.61
C VAL A 62 3.63 7.45 2.66
N LEU A 63 2.89 6.34 2.61
CA LEU A 63 1.88 6.02 3.60
C LEU A 63 2.49 5.54 4.92
N THR A 64 3.61 4.82 4.88
CA THR A 64 4.26 4.25 6.08
C THR A 64 5.30 5.16 6.73
N MET A 65 5.80 6.19 6.04
CA MET A 65 6.92 7.01 6.49
C MET A 65 6.71 7.69 7.86
N ARG A 66 5.47 7.99 8.23
CA ARG A 66 5.12 8.70 9.48
C ARG A 66 4.85 7.77 10.66
N LEU A 67 4.64 6.48 10.43
CA LEU A 67 4.13 5.56 11.45
C LEU A 67 5.03 5.48 12.69
N MET A 68 6.35 5.44 12.51
CA MET A 68 7.31 5.37 13.63
C MET A 68 8.23 6.59 13.67
N ALA A 69 8.61 7.12 12.52
CA ALA A 69 9.51 8.29 12.46
C ALA A 69 8.93 9.54 13.16
N ASP A 70 7.61 9.78 13.10
CA ASP A 70 7.01 10.94 13.79
C ASP A 70 7.00 10.78 15.32
N GLU A 71 6.83 9.55 15.81
CA GLU A 71 6.84 9.27 17.25
C GLU A 71 8.26 9.37 17.81
N ASN A 72 9.25 8.87 17.07
CA ASN A 72 10.67 9.01 17.43
C ASN A 72 11.08 10.49 17.44
N LYS A 73 10.68 11.25 16.40
CA LYS A 73 10.97 12.69 16.32
C LYS A 73 10.34 13.50 17.46
N GLN A 74 9.14 13.12 17.89
CA GLN A 74 8.42 13.80 19.00
C GLN A 74 8.78 13.23 20.38
N ARG A 75 9.72 12.29 20.48
CA ARG A 75 10.09 11.55 21.71
C ARG A 75 8.90 10.95 22.45
N THR A 76 7.83 10.64 21.72
CA THR A 76 6.61 10.03 22.26
C THR A 76 6.73 8.50 22.29
N ASP A 77 7.77 7.97 21.64
CA ASP A 77 8.21 6.58 21.70
C ASP A 77 8.42 6.12 23.16
N GLN A 78 9.08 6.93 24.00
CA GLN A 78 9.35 6.61 25.41
C GLN A 78 8.05 6.50 26.22
N LEU A 79 7.07 7.36 25.96
CA LEU A 79 5.75 7.33 26.60
C LEU A 79 4.93 6.11 26.17
N LEU A 80 5.07 5.69 24.91
CA LEU A 80 4.37 4.51 24.39
C LEU A 80 5.00 3.20 24.90
N LEU A 81 6.33 3.14 24.99
CA LEU A 81 7.05 1.96 25.50
C LEU A 81 6.93 1.78 27.02
N THR A 82 6.69 2.86 27.76
CA THR A 82 6.45 2.81 29.22
C THR A 82 4.97 2.56 29.57
N SER A 83 4.07 2.71 28.60
CA SER A 83 2.66 2.34 28.78
C SER A 83 2.51 0.81 28.87
N PRO A 84 1.47 0.28 29.56
CA PRO A 84 1.25 -1.16 29.74
C PRO A 84 0.71 -1.84 28.45
N VAL A 85 1.25 -1.45 27.31
CA VAL A 85 0.83 -1.87 25.98
C VAL A 85 1.98 -2.66 25.37
N GLY A 86 1.78 -3.97 25.18
CA GLY A 86 2.82 -4.83 24.61
C GLY A 86 3.26 -4.36 23.22
N LEU A 87 4.56 -4.39 22.96
CA LEU A 87 5.20 -3.90 21.72
C LEU A 87 4.60 -4.54 20.46
N MET A 88 4.31 -5.85 20.50
CA MET A 88 3.63 -6.56 19.41
C MET A 88 2.24 -6.00 19.08
N ARG A 89 1.49 -5.53 20.08
CA ARG A 89 0.15 -4.95 19.86
C ARG A 89 0.25 -3.57 19.19
N LEU A 90 1.33 -2.84 19.45
CA LEU A 90 1.59 -1.54 18.85
C LEU A 90 2.00 -1.68 17.38
N VAL A 91 2.97 -2.55 17.09
CA VAL A 91 3.42 -2.83 15.71
C VAL A 91 2.27 -3.38 14.86
N ALA A 92 1.54 -4.37 15.36
CA ALA A 92 0.41 -4.95 14.64
C ALA A 92 -0.71 -3.93 14.38
N GLY A 93 -0.99 -3.04 15.35
CA GLY A 93 -1.98 -1.97 15.17
C GLY A 93 -1.61 -0.99 14.06
N LYS A 94 -0.34 -0.60 13.97
CA LYS A 94 0.17 0.30 12.94
C LYS A 94 0.18 -0.34 11.56
N PHE A 95 0.68 -1.57 11.48
CA PHE A 95 0.65 -2.35 10.25
C PHE A 95 -0.78 -2.49 9.71
N LEU A 96 -1.73 -2.95 10.54
CA LEU A 96 -3.12 -3.13 10.11
C LEU A 96 -3.77 -1.82 9.67
N SER A 97 -3.48 -0.71 10.36
CA SER A 97 -4.04 0.60 9.99
C SER A 97 -3.56 1.05 8.61
N ALA A 98 -2.25 0.93 8.35
CA ALA A 98 -1.68 1.24 7.05
C ALA A 98 -2.19 0.30 5.94
N TYR A 99 -2.27 -0.99 6.24
CA TYR A 99 -2.76 -2.01 5.32
C TYR A 99 -4.23 -1.81 4.94
N ILE A 100 -5.08 -1.38 5.87
CA ILE A 100 -6.48 -1.06 5.58
C ILE A 100 -6.57 0.12 4.61
N VAL A 101 -5.78 1.18 4.79
CA VAL A 101 -5.78 2.32 3.87
C VAL A 101 -5.27 1.91 2.47
N PHE A 102 -4.25 1.05 2.42
CA PHE A 102 -3.81 0.42 1.18
C PHE A 102 -4.95 -0.34 0.49
N MET A 103 -5.64 -1.21 1.22
CA MET A 103 -6.78 -1.99 0.72
C MET A 103 -7.93 -1.14 0.19
N LEU A 104 -8.19 0.01 0.82
CA LEU A 104 -9.19 0.96 0.34
C LEU A 104 -8.81 1.61 -0.99
N GLY A 105 -7.51 1.79 -1.26
CA GLY A 105 -7.02 2.19 -2.58
C GLY A 105 -7.18 1.08 -3.61
N ASP A 106 -6.87 -0.16 -3.21
CA ASP A 106 -6.83 -1.32 -4.09
C ASP A 106 -8.21 -1.84 -4.52
N ILE A 107 -9.23 -1.66 -3.68
CA ILE A 107 -10.59 -2.17 -3.93
C ILE A 107 -11.21 -1.64 -5.22
N VAL A 108 -10.75 -0.49 -5.72
CA VAL A 108 -11.25 0.12 -6.96
C VAL A 108 -10.99 -0.79 -8.17
N LEU A 109 -9.96 -1.63 -8.13
CA LEU A 109 -9.61 -2.56 -9.21
C LEU A 109 -10.66 -3.67 -9.37
N LEU A 110 -11.27 -4.12 -8.27
CA LEU A 110 -12.39 -5.07 -8.32
C LEU A 110 -13.63 -4.42 -8.95
N ILE A 111 -13.85 -3.12 -8.70
CA ILE A 111 -14.96 -2.38 -9.31
C ILE A 111 -14.79 -2.37 -10.84
N TYR A 112 -13.58 -2.21 -11.37
CA TYR A 112 -13.33 -2.29 -12.82
C TYR A 112 -13.68 -3.66 -13.40
N GLY A 113 -13.36 -4.75 -12.69
CA GLY A 113 -13.78 -6.10 -13.09
C GLY A 113 -15.30 -6.26 -13.17
N VAL A 114 -16.02 -5.74 -12.17
CA VAL A 114 -17.49 -5.72 -12.15
C VAL A 114 -18.04 -4.90 -13.33
N VAL A 115 -17.52 -3.69 -13.56
CA VAL A 115 -17.98 -2.82 -14.64
C VAL A 115 -17.81 -3.50 -16.01
N MET A 116 -16.65 -4.12 -16.26
CA MET A 116 -16.42 -4.83 -17.52
C MET A 116 -17.33 -6.04 -17.72
N SER A 117 -17.73 -6.72 -16.64
CA SER A 117 -18.60 -7.91 -16.72
C SER A 117 -19.98 -7.63 -17.33
N PHE A 118 -20.42 -6.37 -17.33
CA PHE A 118 -21.65 -5.95 -18.02
C PHE A 118 -21.49 -5.82 -19.54
N PHE A 119 -20.27 -5.65 -20.04
CA PHE A 119 -20.00 -5.40 -21.46
C PHE A 119 -19.41 -6.62 -22.17
N ALA A 120 -18.65 -7.47 -21.46
CA ALA A 120 -17.99 -8.61 -22.05
C ALA A 120 -17.74 -9.75 -21.03
N ALA A 121 -17.43 -10.93 -21.54
CA ALA A 121 -17.04 -12.07 -20.71
C ALA A 121 -15.66 -11.82 -20.07
N VAL A 122 -15.65 -11.65 -18.75
CA VAL A 122 -14.44 -11.38 -17.97
C VAL A 122 -13.95 -12.66 -17.29
N ASN A 123 -12.64 -12.91 -17.35
CA ASN A 123 -12.02 -14.00 -16.61
C ASN A 123 -11.80 -13.58 -15.14
N TRP A 124 -12.76 -13.91 -14.28
CA TRP A 124 -12.71 -13.62 -12.85
C TRP A 124 -11.53 -14.27 -12.14
N ALA A 125 -11.04 -15.44 -12.59
CA ALA A 125 -9.91 -16.10 -11.96
C ALA A 125 -8.63 -15.25 -12.09
N ILE A 126 -8.44 -14.59 -13.24
CA ILE A 126 -7.30 -13.69 -13.47
C ILE A 126 -7.42 -12.43 -12.60
N ILE A 127 -8.62 -11.85 -12.48
CA ILE A 127 -8.83 -10.64 -11.67
C ILE A 127 -8.59 -10.94 -10.19
N PHE A 128 -9.20 -12.00 -9.65
CA PHE A 128 -9.00 -12.37 -8.25
C PHE A 128 -7.55 -12.79 -7.98
N GLY A 129 -6.91 -13.50 -8.91
CA GLY A 129 -5.50 -13.86 -8.79
C GLY A 129 -4.59 -12.63 -8.69
N ASN A 130 -4.77 -11.66 -9.59
CA ASN A 130 -4.00 -10.42 -9.57
C ASN A 130 -4.32 -9.55 -8.35
N PHE A 131 -5.58 -9.47 -7.92
CA PHE A 131 -5.97 -8.75 -6.72
C PHE A 131 -5.31 -9.33 -5.46
N VAL A 132 -5.33 -10.67 -5.31
CA VAL A 132 -4.66 -11.35 -4.18
C VAL A 132 -3.15 -11.16 -4.26
N ALA A 133 -2.55 -11.21 -5.45
CA ALA A 133 -1.12 -10.95 -5.62
C ALA A 133 -0.75 -9.53 -5.18
N LEU A 134 -1.51 -8.53 -5.62
CA LEU A 134 -1.28 -7.12 -5.27
C LEU A 134 -1.52 -6.86 -3.79
N ALA A 135 -2.54 -7.49 -3.21
CA ALA A 135 -2.82 -7.49 -1.77
C ALA A 135 -1.64 -8.01 -0.91
N LEU A 136 -1.00 -9.10 -1.35
CA LEU A 136 0.14 -9.70 -0.66
C LEU A 136 1.40 -8.85 -0.81
N ILE A 137 1.65 -8.35 -2.02
CA ILE A 137 2.77 -7.43 -2.28
C ILE A 137 2.63 -6.14 -1.46
N GLY A 138 1.40 -5.60 -1.38
CA GLY A 138 1.11 -4.44 -0.53
C GLY A 138 1.45 -4.71 0.94
N ALA A 139 1.17 -5.90 1.46
CA ALA A 139 1.56 -6.28 2.82
C ALA A 139 3.10 -6.28 2.99
N ILE A 140 3.85 -6.78 1.99
CA ILE A 140 5.32 -6.76 2.00
C ILE A 140 5.84 -5.32 2.02
N PHE A 141 5.33 -4.45 1.14
CA PHE A 141 5.75 -3.04 1.07
C PHE A 141 5.40 -2.26 2.34
N VAL A 142 4.22 -2.50 2.92
CA VAL A 142 3.83 -1.87 4.19
C VAL A 142 4.73 -2.35 5.33
N SER A 143 5.05 -3.64 5.38
CA SER A 143 5.94 -4.21 6.40
C SER A 143 7.36 -3.67 6.27
N ALA A 144 7.91 -3.63 5.06
CA ALA A 144 9.23 -3.08 4.78
C ALA A 144 9.29 -1.58 5.14
N GLY A 145 8.26 -0.82 4.78
CA GLY A 145 8.19 0.60 5.10
C GLY A 145 8.06 0.88 6.60
N LEU A 146 7.28 0.06 7.31
CA LEU A 146 7.20 0.14 8.77
C LEU A 146 8.54 -0.17 9.43
N PHE A 147 9.25 -1.20 8.97
CA PHE A 147 10.58 -1.56 9.47
C PHE A 147 11.59 -0.43 9.27
N VAL A 148 11.69 0.11 8.05
CA VAL A 148 12.62 1.22 7.76
C VAL A 148 12.26 2.48 8.56
N SER A 149 10.97 2.75 8.80
CA SER A 149 10.52 3.87 9.63
C SER A 149 11.00 3.76 11.10
N THR A 150 11.31 2.56 11.60
CA THR A 150 11.88 2.41 12.96
C THR A 150 13.36 2.79 13.04
N LEU A 151 14.08 2.73 11.91
CA LEU A 151 15.52 2.97 11.85
C LEU A 151 15.90 4.44 11.69
N THR A 152 14.92 5.34 11.58
CA THR A 152 15.16 6.76 11.31
C THR A 152 14.16 7.67 12.02
N GLU A 153 14.62 8.88 12.35
CA GLU A 153 13.80 9.94 12.94
C GLU A 153 13.25 10.91 11.86
N SER A 154 13.74 10.79 10.61
CA SER A 154 13.34 11.67 9.51
C SER A 154 12.36 10.97 8.56
N GLN A 155 11.15 11.52 8.43
CA GLN A 155 10.12 11.03 7.50
C GLN A 155 10.64 10.90 6.06
N MET A 156 11.47 11.86 5.59
CA MET A 156 12.00 11.82 4.24
C MET A 156 13.00 10.67 4.05
N VAL A 157 13.87 10.44 5.04
CA VAL A 157 14.82 9.31 5.00
C VAL A 157 14.08 7.99 5.10
N ALA A 158 13.01 7.91 5.90
CA ALA A 158 12.15 6.74 5.99
C ALA A 158 11.50 6.41 4.64
N ALA A 159 10.97 7.42 3.96
CA ALA A 159 10.33 7.26 2.66
C ALA A 159 11.33 6.76 1.61
N ILE A 160 12.46 7.45 1.46
CA ILE A 160 13.49 7.09 0.46
C ILE A 160 14.07 5.70 0.73
N GLY A 161 14.37 5.38 1.99
CA GLY A 161 14.88 4.07 2.37
C GLY A 161 13.87 2.95 2.08
N SER A 162 12.59 3.19 2.34
CA SER A 162 11.53 2.21 2.06
C SER A 162 11.32 2.00 0.56
N ILE A 163 11.41 3.07 -0.25
CA ILE A 163 11.38 2.97 -1.71
C ILE A 163 12.56 2.12 -2.19
N ALA A 164 13.78 2.39 -1.70
CA ALA A 164 14.96 1.62 -2.08
C ALA A 164 14.82 0.13 -1.75
N VAL A 165 14.27 -0.21 -0.58
CA VAL A 165 13.99 -1.60 -0.19
C VAL A 165 12.94 -2.22 -1.11
N ASN A 166 11.83 -1.53 -1.39
CA ASN A 166 10.78 -2.05 -2.27
C ASN A 166 11.30 -2.28 -3.70
N VAL A 167 12.12 -1.37 -4.22
CA VAL A 167 12.77 -1.53 -5.53
C VAL A 167 13.72 -2.72 -5.52
N ALA A 168 14.55 -2.86 -4.49
CA ALA A 168 15.45 -4.01 -4.36
C ALA A 168 14.68 -5.34 -4.34
N LEU A 169 13.56 -5.40 -3.61
CA LEU A 169 12.68 -6.58 -3.60
C LEU A 169 12.04 -6.86 -4.97
N ALA A 170 11.63 -5.81 -5.70
CA ALA A 170 11.08 -5.95 -7.05
C ALA A 170 12.13 -6.46 -8.04
N LEU A 171 13.39 -6.01 -7.92
CA LEU A 171 14.49 -6.44 -8.78
C LEU A 171 14.80 -7.93 -8.65
N ILE A 172 14.55 -8.55 -7.49
CA ILE A 172 14.74 -10.00 -7.31
C ILE A 172 13.87 -10.79 -8.30
N ASN A 173 12.63 -10.36 -8.53
CA ASN A 173 11.75 -11.00 -9.52
C ASN A 173 12.27 -10.84 -10.95
N VAL A 174 12.80 -9.66 -11.29
CA VAL A 174 13.36 -9.39 -12.61
C VAL A 174 14.58 -10.29 -12.87
N VAL A 175 15.48 -10.39 -11.90
CA VAL A 175 16.66 -11.27 -12.00
C VAL A 175 16.26 -12.74 -12.12
N ALA A 176 15.28 -13.19 -11.34
CA ALA A 176 14.79 -14.56 -11.40
C ALA A 176 14.11 -14.93 -12.73
N THR A 177 13.68 -13.95 -13.52
CA THR A 177 13.07 -14.18 -14.84
C THR A 177 14.12 -14.26 -15.96
N VAL A 178 15.32 -13.71 -15.72
CA VAL A 178 16.43 -13.66 -16.69
C VAL A 178 17.39 -14.85 -16.57
N VAL A 179 17.45 -15.48 -15.40
CA VAL A 179 18.24 -16.69 -15.11
C VAL A 179 17.38 -17.93 -15.33
#